data_AF-A0A9R0IDA6-F1
#
_entry.id   AF-A0A9R0IDA6-F1
#
_cell.length_a   1.000
_cell.length_b   1.000
_cell.length_c   1.000
_cell.angle_alpha   90.00
_cell.angle_beta   90.00
_cell.angle_gamma   90.00
#
_symmetry.space_group_name_H-M   'P 1'
#
loop_
_entity.id
_entity.type
_entity.pdbx_description
1 polymer ?
#
loop_
_entity_poly.entity_id
_entity_poly.type
_entity_poly.pdbx_seq_one_letter_code
_entity_poly.pdbx_strand_id
1 'polypeptide(L)'
;MRAILKQAANVYTITLFRDFEEEFKLSVASSTMFKGSVGRTVFFEVWIEGITGSRQEVQYKMEDSTVTCTCKNFEESGWLCFHCLRILHLHSINTIPDRYITRRWTRYAKKQIWERVDTIKREKGEINNFTGWRLHMIKR
;
A
#
# COMPACT_ATOMS: atom_id res chain seq x y z
N MET A 1 5.62 4.50 -14.21
CA MET A 1 6.15 4.04 -12.91
C MET A 1 6.24 5.10 -11.81
N ARG A 2 6.55 6.39 -12.05
CA ARG A 2 6.58 7.40 -10.96
C ARG A 2 5.21 7.64 -10.28
N ALA A 3 4.11 7.31 -10.94
CA ALA A 3 2.76 7.53 -10.44
C ALA A 3 2.45 6.75 -9.15
N ILE A 4 2.85 5.47 -9.06
CA ILE A 4 2.57 4.64 -7.88
C ILE A 4 3.34 5.14 -6.65
N LEU A 5 4.62 5.52 -6.84
CA LEU A 5 5.43 6.13 -5.79
C LEU A 5 4.86 7.48 -5.35
N LYS A 6 4.39 8.31 -6.30
CA LYS A 6 3.72 9.58 -5.99
C LYS A 6 2.45 9.37 -5.16
N GLN A 7 1.63 8.37 -5.51
CA GLN A 7 0.45 8.03 -4.73
C GLN A 7 0.82 7.52 -3.34
N ALA A 8 1.78 6.61 -3.23
CA ALA A 8 2.29 6.10 -1.96
C ALA A 8 2.77 7.25 -1.05
N ALA A 9 3.54 8.19 -1.61
CA ALA A 9 4.03 9.37 -0.90
C ALA A 9 2.92 10.32 -0.41
N ASN A 10 1.73 10.28 -1.03
CA ASN A 10 0.58 11.07 -0.60
C ASN A 10 -0.25 10.36 0.48
N VAL A 11 -0.29 9.03 0.47
CA VAL A 11 -1.17 8.22 1.32
C VAL A 11 -0.47 7.79 2.62
N TYR A 12 0.80 7.39 2.52
CA TYR A 12 1.57 6.85 3.63
C TYR A 12 2.28 7.93 4.44
N THR A 13 2.70 7.60 5.65
CA THR A 13 3.67 8.43 6.39
C THR A 13 5.04 8.35 5.72
N ILE A 14 5.97 9.24 6.07
CA ILE A 14 7.31 9.22 5.48
C ILE A 14 8.07 7.90 5.72
N THR A 15 7.88 7.28 6.90
CA THR A 15 8.51 5.99 7.23
C THR A 15 7.93 4.87 6.37
N LEU A 16 6.61 4.75 6.33
CA LEU A 16 5.92 3.72 5.54
C LEU A 16 6.14 3.91 4.04
N PHE A 17 6.31 5.15 3.57
CA PHE A 17 6.70 5.41 2.19
C PHE A 17 8.09 4.84 1.86
N ARG A 18 9.07 4.91 2.79
CA ARG A 18 10.40 4.33 2.58
C ARG A 18 10.32 2.81 2.48
N ASP A 19 9.54 2.18 3.36
CA ASP A 19 9.29 0.73 3.32
C ASP A 19 8.62 0.33 1.99
N PHE A 20 7.66 1.13 1.51
CA PHE A 20 7.01 0.91 0.22
C PHE A 20 7.99 1.09 -0.95
N GLU A 21 8.87 2.09 -0.88
CA GLU A 21 9.88 2.33 -1.90
C GLU A 21 10.87 1.17 -2.00
N GLU A 22 11.20 0.52 -0.88
CA GLU A 22 12.01 -0.69 -0.85
C GLU A 22 11.31 -1.87 -1.53
N GLU A 23 10.05 -2.15 -1.17
CA GLU A 23 9.22 -3.16 -1.84
C GLU A 23 9.11 -2.89 -3.35
N PHE A 24 8.99 -1.61 -3.75
CA PHE A 24 8.96 -1.22 -5.15
C PHE A 24 10.32 -1.48 -5.85
N LYS A 25 11.45 -1.21 -5.20
CA LYS A 25 12.78 -1.51 -5.76
C LYS A 25 12.97 -3.01 -5.96
N LEU A 26 12.59 -3.82 -4.97
CA LEU A 26 12.61 -5.28 -5.07
C LEU A 26 11.73 -5.77 -6.21
N SER A 27 10.55 -5.17 -6.38
CA SER A 27 9.63 -5.48 -7.48
C SER A 27 10.28 -5.23 -8.85
N VAL A 28 10.95 -4.09 -9.02
CA VAL A 28 11.65 -3.77 -10.28
C VAL A 28 12.82 -4.72 -10.54
N ALA A 29 13.54 -5.12 -9.49
CA ALA A 29 14.67 -6.06 -9.57
C ALA A 29 14.25 -7.53 -9.73
N SER A 30 12.97 -7.86 -9.55
CA SER A 30 12.50 -9.25 -9.57
C SER A 30 12.34 -9.83 -10.98
N SER A 31 12.66 -11.11 -11.09
CA SER A 31 12.36 -11.98 -12.23
C SER A 31 10.92 -12.45 -12.18
N THR A 32 10.35 -12.78 -13.34
CA THR A 32 8.95 -13.19 -13.48
C THR A 32 8.80 -14.26 -14.54
N MET A 33 7.95 -15.26 -14.29
CA MET A 33 7.60 -16.31 -15.27
C MET A 33 6.09 -16.48 -15.32
N PHE A 34 5.53 -16.53 -16.52
CA PHE A 34 4.13 -16.88 -16.73
C PHE A 34 3.94 -18.39 -16.53
N LYS A 35 2.94 -18.78 -15.73
CA LYS A 35 2.63 -20.18 -15.40
C LYS A 35 1.41 -20.73 -16.12
N GLY A 36 0.54 -19.85 -16.62
CA GLY A 36 -0.70 -20.25 -17.29
C GLY A 36 -1.87 -19.36 -16.90
N SER A 37 -3.04 -19.68 -17.44
CA SER A 37 -4.29 -18.97 -17.14
C SER A 37 -5.45 -19.94 -17.07
N VAL A 38 -6.39 -19.70 -16.15
CA VAL A 38 -7.66 -20.42 -16.04
C VAL A 38 -8.78 -19.39 -16.09
N GLY A 39 -9.57 -19.43 -17.17
CA GLY A 39 -10.57 -18.39 -17.43
C GLY A 39 -9.93 -17.01 -17.50
N ARG A 40 -10.38 -16.10 -16.64
CA ARG A 40 -9.87 -14.72 -16.54
C ARG A 40 -8.83 -14.50 -15.44
N THR A 41 -8.34 -15.61 -14.87
CA THR A 41 -7.27 -15.60 -13.89
C THR A 41 -5.94 -16.02 -14.55
N VAL A 42 -4.89 -15.26 -14.27
CA VAL A 42 -3.53 -15.45 -14.78
C VAL A 42 -2.60 -15.79 -13.62
N PHE A 43 -1.71 -16.76 -13.80
CA PHE A 43 -0.77 -17.21 -12.77
C PHE A 43 0.66 -16.90 -13.18
N PHE A 44 1.44 -16.38 -12.23
CA PHE A 44 2.84 -16.03 -12.40
C PHE A 44 3.67 -16.58 -11.25
N GLU A 45 4.95 -16.78 -11.52
CA GLU A 45 5.95 -16.98 -10.49
C GLU A 45 6.87 -15.76 -10.46
N VAL A 46 7.15 -15.23 -9.28
CA VAL A 46 7.98 -14.03 -9.07
C VAL A 46 9.07 -14.33 -8.05
N TRP A 47 10.32 -13.95 -8.33
CA TRP A 47 11.46 -14.20 -7.45
C TRP A 47 12.58 -13.19 -7.68
N ILE A 48 13.59 -13.18 -6.81
CA ILE A 48 14.82 -12.41 -6.99
C ILE A 48 15.96 -13.40 -7.22
N GLU A 49 16.74 -13.20 -8.28
CA GLU A 49 17.88 -14.05 -8.60
C GLU A 49 18.89 -14.07 -7.45
N GLY A 50 19.36 -15.27 -7.09
CA GLY A 50 20.33 -15.46 -6.01
C GLY A 50 19.77 -15.33 -4.59
N ILE A 51 18.46 -15.06 -4.41
CA ILE A 51 17.84 -15.01 -3.08
C ILE A 51 16.96 -16.25 -2.86
N THR A 52 17.47 -17.18 -2.04
CA THR A 52 16.74 -18.38 -1.60
C THR A 52 15.45 -18.02 -0.88
N GLY A 53 14.35 -18.71 -1.20
CA GLY A 53 13.04 -18.50 -0.57
C GLY A 53 12.25 -17.29 -1.09
N SER A 54 12.83 -16.47 -1.98
CA SER A 54 12.13 -15.31 -2.57
C SER A 54 11.03 -15.69 -3.56
N ARG A 55 11.04 -16.93 -4.08
CA ARG A 55 10.12 -17.40 -5.12
C ARG A 55 8.72 -17.64 -4.58
N GLN A 56 7.73 -16.98 -5.19
CA GLN A 56 6.32 -17.06 -4.80
C GLN A 56 5.42 -17.08 -6.03
N GLU A 57 4.28 -17.74 -5.91
CA GLU A 57 3.23 -17.72 -6.94
C GLU A 57 2.31 -16.52 -6.71
N VAL A 58 1.97 -15.85 -7.80
CA VAL A 58 1.08 -14.69 -7.81
C VAL A 58 -0.05 -14.94 -8.80
N GLN A 59 -1.26 -14.82 -8.30
CA GLN A 59 -2.48 -14.88 -9.08
C GLN A 59 -2.96 -13.46 -9.39
N TYR A 60 -3.33 -13.21 -10.64
CA TYR A 60 -3.94 -11.97 -11.09
C TYR A 60 -5.31 -12.23 -11.73
N LYS A 61 -6.35 -11.54 -11.26
CA LYS A 61 -7.71 -11.59 -11.80
C LYS A 61 -7.95 -10.37 -12.67
N MET A 62 -8.29 -10.58 -13.93
CA MET A 62 -8.44 -9.50 -14.90
C MET A 62 -9.69 -8.65 -14.65
N GLU A 63 -10.75 -9.20 -14.06
CA GLU A 63 -12.04 -8.52 -13.89
C GLU A 63 -11.95 -7.27 -13.02
N ASP A 64 -11.22 -7.36 -11.91
CA ASP A 64 -11.13 -6.30 -10.92
C ASP A 64 -9.68 -5.93 -10.58
N SER A 65 -8.73 -6.41 -11.38
CA SER A 65 -7.29 -6.20 -11.18
C SER A 65 -6.80 -6.66 -9.80
N THR A 66 -7.44 -7.69 -9.22
CA THR A 66 -6.99 -8.29 -7.97
C THR A 66 -5.72 -9.08 -8.19
N VAL A 67 -4.74 -8.85 -7.32
CA VAL A 67 -3.53 -9.64 -7.18
C VAL A 67 -3.49 -10.32 -5.81
N THR A 68 -3.14 -11.60 -5.77
CA THR A 68 -2.95 -12.38 -4.54
C THR A 68 -1.66 -13.18 -4.64
N CYS A 69 -0.88 -13.24 -3.55
CA CYS A 69 0.44 -13.88 -3.53
C CYS A 69 0.49 -14.97 -2.45
N THR A 70 1.18 -16.08 -2.73
CA THR A 70 1.36 -17.18 -1.78
C THR A 70 2.19 -16.79 -0.54
N CYS A 71 2.89 -15.64 -0.56
CA CYS A 71 3.61 -15.15 0.62
C CYS A 71 2.68 -14.62 1.72
N LYS A 72 1.39 -14.42 1.43
CA LYS A 72 0.35 -13.96 2.37
C LYS A 72 0.62 -12.63 3.08
N ASN A 73 1.60 -11.83 2.62
CA ASN A 73 1.98 -10.59 3.29
C ASN A 73 0.79 -9.62 3.43
N PHE A 74 -0.07 -9.55 2.41
CA PHE A 74 -1.23 -8.66 2.47
C PHE A 74 -2.30 -9.18 3.43
N GLU A 75 -2.54 -10.48 3.45
CA GLU A 75 -3.50 -11.14 4.32
C GLU A 75 -3.08 -11.05 5.80
N GLU A 76 -1.78 -11.16 6.08
CA GLU A 76 -1.24 -11.14 7.45
C GLU A 76 -1.01 -9.71 7.97
N SER A 77 -0.47 -8.82 7.13
CA SER A 77 -0.07 -7.47 7.56
C SER A 77 -0.97 -6.35 7.02
N GLY A 78 -1.68 -6.58 5.92
CA GLY A 78 -2.37 -5.52 5.16
C GLY A 78 -1.45 -4.70 4.26
N TRP A 79 -0.25 -5.20 3.96
CA TRP A 79 0.78 -4.55 3.15
C TRP A 79 1.07 -5.30 1.85
N LEU A 80 1.22 -4.58 0.73
CA LEU A 80 1.55 -5.18 -0.56
C LEU A 80 3.03 -5.60 -0.59
N CYS A 81 3.28 -6.87 -0.91
CA CYS A 81 4.64 -7.36 -1.17
C CYS A 81 5.12 -7.00 -2.59
N PHE A 82 6.43 -7.05 -2.80
CA PHE A 82 7.06 -6.81 -4.09
C PHE A 82 6.56 -7.77 -5.19
N HIS A 83 6.16 -9.00 -4.83
CA HIS A 83 5.61 -9.97 -5.78
C HIS A 83 4.32 -9.44 -6.42
N CYS A 84 3.40 -8.94 -5.59
CA CYS A 84 2.15 -8.33 -6.05
C CYS A 84 2.44 -7.06 -6.85
N LEU A 85 3.34 -6.19 -6.37
CA LEU A 85 3.74 -4.98 -7.08
C LEU A 85 4.32 -5.28 -8.47
N ARG A 86 5.07 -6.38 -8.61
CA ARG A 86 5.65 -6.80 -9.89
C ARG A 86 4.56 -7.13 -10.90
N ILE A 87 3.52 -7.85 -10.47
CA ILE A 87 2.41 -8.22 -11.34
C ILE A 87 1.52 -7.02 -11.67
N LEU A 88 1.24 -6.14 -10.70
CA LEU A 88 0.57 -4.86 -10.99
C LEU A 88 1.35 -4.05 -12.04
N HIS A 89 2.68 -3.99 -11.91
CA HIS A 89 3.52 -3.30 -12.87
C HIS A 89 3.45 -3.93 -14.27
N LEU A 90 3.52 -5.25 -14.37
CA LEU A 90 3.40 -6.00 -15.63
C LEU A 90 2.07 -5.71 -16.35
N HIS A 91 0.99 -5.57 -15.59
CA HIS A 91 -0.34 -5.22 -16.10
C HIS A 91 -0.55 -3.70 -16.27
N SER A 92 0.51 -2.90 -16.24
CA SER A 92 0.46 -1.43 -16.41
C SER A 92 -0.44 -0.71 -15.40
N ILE A 93 -0.67 -1.31 -14.23
CA ILE A 93 -1.38 -0.69 -13.13
C ILE A 93 -0.40 0.26 -12.41
N ASN A 94 -0.54 1.55 -12.70
CA ASN A 94 0.39 2.58 -12.30
C ASN A 94 0.04 3.25 -10.95
N THR A 95 -0.94 2.72 -10.24
CA THR A 95 -1.45 3.22 -8.95
C THR A 95 -1.71 2.03 -8.03
N ILE A 96 -1.57 2.21 -6.73
CA ILE A 96 -1.99 1.23 -5.73
C ILE A 96 -3.53 1.16 -5.81
N PRO A 97 -4.13 0.00 -6.15
CA PRO A 97 -5.58 -0.13 -6.13
C PRO A 97 -6.10 0.07 -4.71
N ASP A 98 -7.22 0.78 -4.55
CA ASP A 98 -7.73 1.23 -3.24
C ASP A 98 -7.92 0.09 -2.24
N ARG A 99 -8.29 -1.11 -2.72
CA ARG A 99 -8.44 -2.31 -1.89
C ARG A 99 -7.16 -2.72 -1.13
N TYR A 100 -6.00 -2.31 -1.64
CA TYR A 100 -4.70 -2.59 -1.02
C TYR A 100 -4.19 -1.43 -0.14
N ILE A 101 -4.94 -0.34 -0.03
CA ILE A 101 -4.66 0.76 0.88
C ILE A 101 -5.43 0.52 2.18
N THR A 102 -4.80 -0.17 3.11
CA THR A 102 -5.43 -0.40 4.42
C THR A 102 -5.19 0.80 5.35
N ARG A 103 -6.25 1.22 6.06
CA ARG A 103 -6.23 2.42 6.92
C ARG A 103 -5.07 2.42 7.93
N ARG A 104 -4.73 1.23 8.46
CA ARG A 104 -3.65 1.00 9.43
C ARG A 104 -2.33 1.61 8.96
N TRP A 105 -2.02 1.50 7.67
CA TRP A 105 -0.75 1.93 7.10
C TRP A 105 -0.81 3.33 6.47
N THR A 106 -1.88 4.09 6.70
CA THR A 106 -2.00 5.45 6.14
C THR A 106 -1.60 6.51 7.16
N ARG A 107 -1.24 7.71 6.69
CA ARG A 107 -1.10 8.90 7.56
C ARG A 107 -2.38 9.27 8.31
N TYR A 108 -3.51 8.71 7.89
CA TYR A 108 -4.82 8.92 8.48
C TYR A 108 -5.18 7.89 9.56
N ALA A 109 -4.28 6.96 9.90
CA ALA A 109 -4.55 5.89 10.86
C ALA A 109 -5.09 6.41 12.21
N LYS A 110 -4.60 7.56 12.68
CA LYS A 110 -5.03 8.20 13.93
C LYS A 110 -6.12 9.27 13.74
N LYS A 111 -6.52 9.61 12.50
CA LYS A 111 -7.45 10.72 12.22
C LYS A 111 -8.77 10.56 12.97
N GLN A 112 -9.38 9.38 12.92
CA GLN A 112 -10.64 9.10 13.63
C GLN A 112 -10.50 9.15 15.16
N ILE A 113 -9.33 8.78 15.69
CA ILE A 113 -9.05 8.86 17.13
C ILE A 113 -9.00 10.32 17.55
N TRP A 114 -8.27 11.15 16.81
CA TRP A 114 -8.19 12.59 17.07
C TRP A 114 -9.54 13.28 16.91
N GLU A 115 -10.30 12.96 15.86
CA GLU A 115 -11.65 13.50 15.64
C GLU A 115 -12.58 13.15 16.81
N ARG A 116 -12.58 11.88 17.26
CA ARG A 116 -13.39 11.44 18.39
C ARG A 116 -12.98 12.13 19.71
N VAL A 117 -11.68 12.27 19.95
CA VAL A 117 -11.16 12.98 21.14
C VAL A 117 -11.53 14.47 21.10
N ASP A 118 -11.41 15.11 19.94
CA ASP A 118 -11.79 16.51 19.75
C ASP A 118 -13.28 16.71 19.98
N THR A 119 -14.14 15.81 19.50
CA THR A 119 -15.60 15.85 19.76
C THR A 119 -15.91 15.76 21.26
N ILE A 120 -15.34 14.77 21.96
CA ILE A 120 -15.57 14.58 23.41
C ILE A 120 -15.12 15.82 24.20
N LYS A 121 -13.97 16.40 23.85
CA LYS A 121 -13.45 17.59 24.53
C LYS A 121 -14.28 18.85 24.24
N ARG A 122 -14.87 18.97 23.04
CA ARG A 122 -15.83 20.04 22.72
C ARG A 122 -17.11 19.89 23.55
N GLU A 123 -17.64 18.68 23.68
CA GLU A 123 -18.81 18.38 24.51
C GLU A 123 -18.57 18.69 26.00
N LYS A 124 -17.35 18.47 26.50
CA LYS A 124 -16.94 18.82 27.87
C LYS A 124 -16.56 20.29 28.08
N GLY A 125 -16.55 21.12 27.03
CA GLY A 125 -16.10 22.51 27.11
C GLY A 125 -14.59 22.69 27.35
N GLU A 126 -13.79 21.64 27.18
CA GLU A 126 -12.34 21.61 27.43
C GLU A 126 -11.50 22.08 26.23
N ILE A 127 -12.12 22.21 25.04
CA ILE A 127 -11.51 22.82 23.84
C ILE A 127 -12.28 24.11 23.51
N ASN A 128 -11.57 25.23 23.55
CA ASN A 128 -11.99 26.50 22.97
C ASN A 128 -11.45 26.64 21.53
N ASN A 129 -12.01 27.56 20.73
CA ASN A 129 -11.60 27.79 19.33
C ASN A 129 -10.16 28.31 19.18
N PHE A 130 -9.42 28.52 20.27
CA PHE A 130 -8.07 29.05 20.28
C PHE A 130 -7.04 27.96 20.61
N THR A 131 -6.74 27.11 19.64
CA THR A 131 -5.61 26.17 19.73
C THR A 131 -4.44 26.69 18.87
N GLY A 132 -3.54 27.44 19.50
CA GLY A 132 -2.46 28.19 18.83
C GLY A 132 -1.55 27.36 17.90
N TRP A 133 -1.35 26.07 18.18
CA TRP A 133 -0.52 25.20 17.35
C TRP A 133 -1.19 24.79 16.02
N ARG A 134 -2.52 24.82 15.91
CA ARG A 134 -3.26 24.43 14.70
C ARG A 134 -3.23 25.48 13.59
N LEU A 135 -3.01 26.76 13.92
CA LEU A 135 -2.99 27.85 12.92
C LEU A 135 -1.69 27.91 12.11
N HIS A 136 -0.59 27.34 12.61
CA HIS A 136 0.72 27.46 11.96
C HIS A 136 0.93 26.52 10.76
N MET A 137 0.19 25.41 10.67
CA MET A 137 0.39 24.40 9.62
C MET A 137 -0.60 24.47 8.44
N ILE A 138 -1.61 25.33 8.49
CA ILE A 138 -2.58 25.52 7.38
C ILE A 138 -2.03 26.49 6.30
N LYS A 139 -0.91 27.17 6.57
CA LYS A 139 -0.22 28.02 5.60
C LYS A 139 1.14 27.45 5.22
N ARG A 140 1.20 26.33 4.49
CA ARG A 140 2.24 26.03 3.48
C ARG A 140 1.70 25.07 2.44
#